data_AF-A0A9P7K8F0-F1
#
_entry.id   AF-A0A9P7K8F0-F1
#
_cell.length_a   1.000
_cell.length_b   1.000
_cell.length_c   1.000
_cell.angle_alpha   90.00
_cell.angle_beta   90.00
_cell.angle_gamma   90.00
#
_symmetry.space_group_name_H-M   'P 1'
#
loop_
_entity.id
_entity.type
_entity.pdbx_description
1 polymer ?
#
loop_
_entity_poly.entity_id
_entity_poly.type
_entity_poly.pdbx_seq_one_letter_code
_entity_poly.pdbx_strand_id
1 'polypeptide(L)'
;MDEPDEYKWPLPADIGRTREAIGWKMVKPVSLYQSLVPNVLETPTPVVPILSVDTLRETPLLCVFVAPYPVLKFNSGDADVVFLSSDNVAFHIHRTYLEGNAGAFPPAEFDTQGEVVRLEESSTTLELLFQFVYPQRHPTLDDTPFEVLAPLAEAAEKYEVFAAINICLVRMKANLADHPVDLMNFASRHGYNEIYPEATPLLLDIPLDKVVDMLSTQLVVPWVSQHDI
;
A
#
# COMPACT_ATOMS: atom_id res chain seq x y z
N MET A 1 -6.35 -22.96 -42.07
CA MET A 1 -6.99 -22.63 -40.79
C MET A 1 -5.82 -22.42 -39.88
N ASP A 2 -5.24 -21.22 -39.98
CA ASP A 2 -4.02 -20.87 -39.28
C ASP A 2 -4.41 -20.53 -37.84
N GLU A 3 -3.71 -21.12 -36.87
CA GLU A 3 -3.81 -20.71 -35.47
C GLU A 3 -3.48 -19.21 -35.39
N PRO A 4 -4.25 -18.39 -34.67
CA PRO A 4 -3.86 -17.01 -34.44
C PRO A 4 -2.56 -17.03 -33.63
N ASP A 5 -1.52 -16.41 -34.18
CA ASP A 5 -0.23 -16.22 -33.54
C ASP A 5 -0.44 -15.82 -32.07
N GLU A 6 -0.03 -16.70 -31.17
CA GLU A 6 -0.10 -16.51 -29.73
C GLU A 6 0.65 -15.21 -29.39
N TYR A 7 -0.09 -14.15 -29.07
CA TYR A 7 0.44 -12.83 -28.73
C TYR A 7 1.35 -12.96 -27.51
N LYS A 8 2.65 -13.12 -27.78
CA LYS A 8 3.66 -13.38 -26.77
C LYS A 8 4.35 -12.06 -26.47
N TRP A 9 3.80 -11.34 -25.49
CA TRP A 9 4.44 -10.14 -24.95
C TRP A 9 5.90 -10.47 -24.64
N PRO A 10 6.90 -9.73 -25.18
CA PRO A 10 8.29 -9.97 -24.91
C PRO A 10 8.55 -9.57 -23.45
N LEU A 11 8.42 -10.55 -22.57
CA LEU A 11 8.70 -10.42 -21.15
C LEU A 11 10.21 -10.20 -20.98
N PRO A 12 10.62 -9.34 -20.02
CA PRO A 12 11.94 -9.46 -19.43
C PRO A 12 12.15 -10.92 -19.04
N ALA A 13 13.29 -11.51 -19.44
CA ALA A 13 13.60 -12.92 -19.25
C ALA A 13 13.15 -13.39 -17.86
N ASP A 14 12.26 -14.40 -17.85
CA ASP A 14 11.72 -15.11 -16.70
C ASP A 14 12.28 -14.57 -15.37
N ILE A 15 11.65 -13.51 -14.84
CA ILE A 15 11.76 -13.22 -13.41
C ILE A 15 10.96 -14.35 -12.78
N GLY A 16 11.57 -15.53 -12.76
CA GLY A 16 11.03 -16.69 -12.11
C GLY A 16 10.66 -16.24 -10.71
N ARG A 17 9.60 -16.82 -10.17
CA ARG A 17 9.34 -16.83 -8.73
C ARG A 17 10.46 -17.59 -8.00
N THR A 18 11.72 -17.23 -8.24
CA THR A 18 12.87 -17.63 -7.48
C THR A 18 13.06 -16.55 -6.43
N ARG A 19 13.05 -17.01 -5.17
CA ARG A 19 13.11 -16.23 -3.92
C ARG A 19 14.37 -15.35 -3.79
N GLU A 20 15.16 -15.22 -4.84
CA GLU A 20 16.50 -14.64 -4.87
C GLU A 20 16.58 -13.37 -5.75
N ALA A 21 15.57 -13.06 -6.57
CA ALA A 21 15.59 -11.90 -7.49
C ALA A 21 14.95 -10.62 -6.92
N ILE A 22 14.23 -10.70 -5.79
CA ILE A 22 13.69 -9.51 -5.12
C ILE A 22 14.84 -8.86 -4.34
N GLY A 23 15.59 -8.01 -5.05
CA GLY A 23 16.73 -7.25 -4.54
C GLY A 23 16.37 -6.18 -3.51
N TRP A 24 15.62 -6.53 -2.46
CA TRP A 24 15.54 -5.72 -1.25
C TRP A 24 16.75 -6.05 -0.39
N LYS A 25 17.86 -5.39 -0.73
CA LYS A 25 18.99 -5.31 0.19
C LYS A 25 18.45 -4.72 1.49
N MET A 26 18.51 -5.54 2.54
CA MET A 26 18.63 -5.19 3.95
C MET A 26 18.34 -3.72 4.23
N VAL A 27 17.19 -3.44 4.83
CA VAL A 27 16.97 -2.21 5.59
C VAL A 27 18.17 -2.09 6.53
N LYS A 28 19.09 -1.18 6.20
CA LYS A 28 20.27 -0.94 7.03
C LYS A 28 19.74 -0.40 8.36
N PRO A 29 20.26 -0.87 9.50
CA PRO A 29 19.88 -0.31 10.79
C PRO A 29 20.15 1.19 10.79
N VAL A 30 19.14 1.97 11.20
CA VAL A 30 19.20 3.43 11.34
C VAL A 30 20.08 3.76 12.54
N SER A 31 21.40 3.62 12.42
CA SER A 31 22.34 3.92 13.51
C SER A 31 23.21 5.17 13.28
N LEU A 32 22.90 6.04 12.31
CA LEU A 32 23.76 7.20 12.00
C LEU A 32 23.07 8.57 11.93
N TYR A 33 21.87 8.73 12.49
CA TYR A 33 21.28 10.06 12.72
C TYR A 33 20.97 10.28 14.20
N GLN A 34 22.01 10.20 15.05
CA GLN A 34 22.01 10.78 16.39
C GLN A 34 23.20 11.74 16.52
N SER A 35 23.11 12.88 15.86
CA SER A 35 23.71 14.12 16.35
C SER A 35 23.10 15.26 15.55
N LEU A 36 22.89 16.40 16.22
CA LEU A 36 22.27 17.64 15.74
C LEU A 36 20.77 17.78 16.06
N VAL A 37 20.44 17.74 17.36
CA VAL A 37 19.32 18.51 17.90
C VAL A 37 19.89 19.85 18.40
N PRO A 38 19.60 21.00 17.80
CA PRO A 38 19.84 22.28 18.45
C PRO A 38 18.77 22.50 19.54
N ASN A 39 19.22 22.88 20.73
CA ASN A 39 18.40 23.29 21.87
C ASN A 39 17.30 24.27 21.43
N VAL A 40 16.04 23.85 21.48
CA VAL A 40 14.90 24.76 21.35
C VAL A 40 14.59 25.30 22.74
N LEU A 41 14.81 26.60 22.88
CA LEU A 41 14.52 27.43 24.04
C LEU A 41 13.07 27.24 24.50
N GLU A 42 12.90 27.00 25.80
CA GLU A 42 11.62 27.07 26.49
C GLU A 42 10.94 28.42 26.17
N THR A 43 9.73 28.37 25.61
CA THR A 43 8.87 29.55 25.48
C THR A 43 7.78 29.49 26.56
N PRO A 44 7.41 30.64 27.16
CA PRO A 44 6.57 30.68 28.34
C PRO A 44 5.13 30.28 28.01
N THR A 45 4.53 29.52 28.93
CA THR A 45 3.13 29.09 28.85
C THR A 45 2.18 30.28 28.70
N PRO A 46 1.15 30.21 27.82
CA PRO A 46 0.15 31.25 27.75
C PRO A 46 -0.84 31.09 28.92
N VAL A 47 -0.99 32.17 29.69
CA VAL A 47 -2.04 32.31 30.71
C VAL A 47 -3.39 32.37 30.00
N VAL A 48 -4.28 31.42 30.29
CA VAL A 48 -5.64 31.40 29.74
C VAL A 48 -6.50 32.41 30.53
N PRO A 49 -7.15 33.40 29.89
CA PRO A 49 -8.10 34.25 30.60
C PRO A 49 -9.41 33.47 30.83
N ILE A 50 -9.89 33.50 32.07
CA ILE A 50 -11.21 32.97 32.44
C ILE A 50 -12.27 33.90 31.83
N LEU A 51 -12.95 33.46 30.77
CA LEU A 51 -14.09 34.17 30.18
C LEU A 51 -15.35 33.92 31.01
N SER A 52 -15.97 35.01 31.45
CA SER A 52 -17.22 35.03 32.21
C SER A 52 -18.38 34.45 31.38
N VAL A 53 -19.24 33.68 32.04
CA VAL A 53 -20.49 33.14 31.49
C VAL A 53 -21.47 34.29 31.33
N ASP A 54 -21.54 34.93 30.18
CA ASP A 54 -22.72 35.68 29.68
C ASP A 54 -22.40 36.38 28.35
N THR A 55 -22.56 35.64 27.24
CA THR A 55 -23.00 36.18 25.93
C THR A 55 -23.23 35.02 24.97
N LEU A 56 -24.34 34.30 25.17
CA LEU A 56 -24.93 33.47 24.11
C LEU A 56 -25.74 34.39 23.21
N ARG A 57 -25.14 34.85 22.10
CA ARG A 57 -25.92 35.35 20.96
C ARG A 57 -25.26 35.00 19.64
N GLU A 58 -25.79 33.94 19.05
CA GLU A 58 -25.94 33.70 17.62
C GLU A 58 -24.68 33.85 16.76
N THR A 59 -23.90 32.78 16.68
CA THR A 59 -23.08 32.46 15.50
C THR A 59 -23.60 31.14 14.93
N PRO A 60 -23.87 31.04 13.61
CA PRO A 60 -24.40 29.81 13.04
C PRO A 60 -23.34 28.73 13.18
N LEU A 61 -23.78 27.56 13.65
CA LEU A 61 -23.01 26.34 13.77
C LEU A 61 -22.36 26.02 12.42
N LEU A 62 -21.09 26.42 12.24
CA LEU A 62 -20.21 25.66 11.38
C LEU A 62 -19.95 24.38 12.17
N CYS A 63 -20.79 23.37 11.94
CA CYS A 63 -20.50 22.01 12.35
C CYS A 63 -19.21 21.62 11.64
N VAL A 64 -18.06 21.90 12.26
CA VAL A 64 -16.82 21.22 11.91
C VAL A 64 -17.11 19.77 12.27
N PHE A 65 -17.49 19.00 11.26
CA PHE A 65 -17.57 17.56 11.33
C PHE A 65 -16.12 17.09 11.48
N VAL A 66 -15.59 17.19 12.70
CA VAL A 66 -14.44 16.40 13.10
C VAL A 66 -14.99 14.99 13.09
N ALA A 67 -14.79 14.29 11.97
CA ALA A 67 -15.05 12.88 11.91
C ALA A 67 -14.37 12.26 13.14
N PRO A 68 -15.09 11.46 13.95
CA PRO A 68 -14.45 10.80 15.08
C PRO A 68 -13.23 10.08 14.54
N TYR A 69 -12.05 10.37 15.09
CA TYR A 69 -10.82 9.64 14.76
C TYR A 69 -11.18 8.16 14.71
N PRO A 70 -10.93 7.45 13.60
CA PRO A 70 -11.37 6.08 13.45
C PRO A 70 -10.85 5.29 14.63
N VAL A 71 -11.74 4.54 15.30
CA VAL A 71 -11.33 3.64 16.36
C VAL A 71 -10.42 2.61 15.72
N LEU A 72 -9.12 2.73 15.99
CA LEU A 72 -8.11 1.85 15.41
C LEU A 72 -8.43 0.42 15.81
N LYS A 73 -8.78 -0.42 14.83
CA LYS A 73 -9.15 -1.83 15.07
C LYS A 73 -8.01 -2.63 15.69
N PHE A 74 -6.76 -2.22 15.49
CA PHE A 74 -5.57 -2.91 15.96
C PHE A 74 -4.78 -2.03 16.93
N ASN A 75 -5.27 -1.97 18.17
CA ASN A 75 -4.64 -1.23 19.25
C ASN A 75 -4.67 -2.04 20.56
N SER A 76 -4.10 -3.25 20.53
CA SER A 76 -4.13 -4.17 21.69
C SER A 76 -3.02 -3.85 22.68
N GLY A 77 -3.34 -3.82 23.98
CA GLY A 77 -2.37 -3.50 25.03
C GLY A 77 -1.34 -4.61 25.30
N ASP A 78 -1.60 -5.83 24.85
CA ASP A 78 -0.74 -7.02 24.92
C ASP A 78 0.04 -7.29 23.62
N ALA A 79 -0.04 -6.39 22.64
CA ALA A 79 0.74 -6.47 21.42
C ALA A 79 2.25 -6.36 21.70
N ASP A 80 3.03 -7.09 20.91
CA ASP A 80 4.48 -7.21 21.01
C ASP A 80 5.23 -6.46 19.90
N VAL A 81 4.52 -5.90 18.91
CA VAL A 81 5.07 -4.99 17.89
C VAL A 81 4.19 -3.78 17.69
N VAL A 82 4.84 -2.64 17.45
CA VAL A 82 4.19 -1.41 17.03
C VAL A 82 4.67 -1.05 15.63
N PHE A 83 3.74 -1.00 14.67
CA PHE A 83 3.97 -0.41 13.36
C PHE A 83 3.48 1.03 13.33
N LEU A 84 4.20 1.91 12.65
CA LEU A 84 3.79 3.28 12.42
C LEU A 84 3.60 3.51 10.93
N SER A 85 2.40 3.89 10.53
CA SER A 85 2.08 4.22 9.14
C SER A 85 2.77 5.52 8.69
N SER A 86 2.74 5.79 7.38
CA SER A 86 3.29 7.03 6.81
C SER A 86 2.54 8.30 7.26
N ASP A 87 1.27 8.18 7.63
CA ASP A 87 0.44 9.22 8.25
C ASP A 87 0.49 9.22 9.79
N ASN A 88 1.51 8.57 10.38
CA ASN A 88 1.82 8.56 11.82
C ASN A 88 0.75 7.94 12.73
N VAL A 89 0.03 6.95 12.22
CA VAL A 89 -0.90 6.13 13.02
C VAL A 89 -0.18 4.88 13.52
N ALA A 90 -0.23 4.65 14.84
CA ALA A 90 0.39 3.50 15.47
C ALA A 90 -0.57 2.30 15.49
N PHE A 91 -0.08 1.15 15.06
CA PHE A 91 -0.78 -0.13 15.05
C PHE A 91 -0.06 -1.09 16.00
N HIS A 92 -0.78 -1.53 17.04
CA HIS A 92 -0.28 -2.49 18.00
C HIS A 92 -0.71 -3.90 17.55
N ILE A 93 0.26 -4.68 17.06
CA ILE A 93 0.05 -5.96 16.36
C ILE A 93 0.76 -7.10 17.10
N HIS A 94 0.14 -8.29 17.11
CA HIS A 94 0.76 -9.51 17.62
C HIS A 94 1.61 -10.21 16.55
N ARG A 95 2.90 -10.44 16.82
CA ARG A 95 3.84 -11.13 15.91
C ARG A 95 3.37 -12.51 15.52
N THR A 96 2.76 -13.24 16.44
CA THR A 96 2.26 -14.60 16.20
C THR A 96 1.33 -14.67 14.98
N TYR A 97 0.56 -13.62 14.70
CA TYR A 97 -0.32 -13.59 13.53
C TYR A 97 0.42 -13.20 12.25
N LEU A 98 1.47 -12.38 12.34
CA LEU A 98 2.32 -12.04 11.20
C LEU A 98 3.10 -13.26 10.72
N GLU A 99 3.74 -14.00 11.62
CA GLU A 99 4.57 -15.17 11.26
C GLU A 99 3.78 -16.26 10.51
N GLY A 100 2.50 -16.42 10.85
CA GLY A 100 1.64 -17.42 10.22
C GLY A 100 1.00 -16.97 8.91
N ASN A 101 0.88 -15.66 8.65
CA ASN A 101 0.04 -15.13 7.57
C ASN A 101 0.77 -14.18 6.61
N ALA A 102 2.03 -13.86 6.86
CA ALA A 102 2.82 -12.97 6.04
C ALA A 102 4.26 -13.48 5.90
N GLY A 103 4.82 -13.38 4.68
CA GLY A 103 6.14 -13.94 4.37
C GLY A 103 7.31 -12.97 4.52
N ALA A 104 7.07 -11.66 4.47
CA ALA A 104 8.13 -10.65 4.45
C ALA A 104 8.24 -9.77 5.70
N PHE A 105 7.45 -10.03 6.75
CA PHE A 105 7.68 -9.39 8.05
C PHE A 105 8.88 -10.05 8.76
N PRO A 106 9.68 -9.28 9.53
CA PRO A 106 10.79 -9.84 10.28
C PRO A 106 10.32 -10.93 11.28
N PRO A 107 11.05 -12.06 11.40
CA PRO A 107 10.70 -13.16 12.32
C PRO A 107 10.59 -12.71 13.78
N ALA A 108 9.73 -13.35 14.59
CA ALA A 108 9.55 -12.97 15.99
C ALA A 108 10.77 -13.21 16.89
N GLU A 109 11.79 -13.90 16.39
CA GLU A 109 13.06 -14.10 17.11
C GLU A 109 13.87 -12.80 17.26
N PHE A 110 13.54 -11.75 16.50
CA PHE A 110 14.13 -10.42 16.68
C PHE A 110 13.34 -9.63 17.71
N ASP A 111 13.74 -9.70 18.99
CA ASP A 111 13.22 -8.79 20.01
C ASP A 111 13.41 -7.35 19.55
N THR A 112 12.32 -6.64 19.26
CA THR A 112 12.40 -5.24 18.81
C THR A 112 12.71 -4.31 19.98
N GLN A 113 12.80 -4.78 21.24
CA GLN A 113 13.07 -3.95 22.42
C GLN A 113 12.14 -2.71 22.52
N GLY A 114 10.92 -2.80 21.98
CA GLY A 114 9.99 -1.67 21.88
C GLY A 114 10.25 -0.71 20.69
N GLU A 115 11.06 -1.12 19.70
CA GLU A 115 11.28 -0.38 18.47
C GLU A 115 9.98 -0.31 17.66
N VAL A 116 9.61 0.93 17.34
CA VAL A 116 8.48 1.25 16.46
C VAL A 116 8.93 1.11 15.01
N VAL A 117 8.34 0.18 14.28
CA VAL A 117 8.68 -0.07 12.87
C VAL A 117 7.87 0.86 11.98
N ARG A 118 8.55 1.77 11.28
CA ARG A 118 7.87 2.70 10.34
C ARG A 118 7.65 2.01 9.00
N LEU A 119 6.41 2.05 8.53
CA LEU A 119 5.97 1.53 7.24
C LEU A 119 5.61 2.69 6.30
N GLU A 120 5.69 2.45 5.00
CA GLU A 120 5.47 3.49 3.97
C GLU A 120 3.98 3.66 3.63
N GLU A 121 3.18 2.65 3.97
CA GLU A 121 1.77 2.58 3.67
C GLU A 121 0.96 3.45 4.63
N SER A 122 -0.17 3.96 4.13
CA SER A 122 -1.10 4.74 4.93
C SER A 122 -1.80 3.88 5.98
N SER A 123 -2.35 4.53 7.00
CA SER A 123 -3.17 3.89 8.03
C SER A 123 -4.34 3.11 7.44
N THR A 124 -4.99 3.64 6.40
CA THR A 124 -6.11 2.98 5.71
C THR A 124 -5.68 1.66 5.07
N THR A 125 -4.54 1.66 4.36
CA THR A 125 -4.00 0.46 3.73
C THR A 125 -3.59 -0.59 4.76
N LEU A 126 -2.88 -0.17 5.82
CA LEU A 126 -2.42 -1.08 6.87
C LEU A 126 -3.57 -1.66 7.69
N GLU A 127 -4.61 -0.88 7.97
CA GLU A 127 -5.79 -1.39 8.67
C GLU A 127 -6.49 -2.49 7.86
N LEU A 128 -6.62 -2.33 6.55
CA LEU A 128 -7.18 -3.38 5.69
C LEU A 128 -6.25 -4.59 5.62
N LEU A 129 -4.95 -4.37 5.46
CA LEU A 129 -3.95 -5.43 5.37
C LEU A 129 -3.94 -6.30 6.65
N PHE A 130 -3.89 -5.67 7.83
CA PHE A 130 -3.88 -6.39 9.10
C PHE A 130 -5.18 -7.16 9.36
N GLN A 131 -6.29 -6.78 8.71
CA GLN A 131 -7.51 -7.58 8.79
C GLN A 131 -7.36 -8.97 8.16
N PHE A 132 -6.48 -9.14 7.18
CA PHE A 132 -6.14 -10.44 6.58
C PHE A 132 -5.08 -11.23 7.35
N VAL A 133 -4.34 -10.56 8.25
CA VAL A 133 -3.32 -11.18 9.09
C VAL A 133 -3.94 -11.82 10.33
N TYR A 134 -4.93 -11.15 10.93
CA TYR A 134 -5.56 -11.63 12.15
C TYR A 134 -6.51 -12.81 11.90
N PRO A 135 -6.65 -13.73 12.86
CA PRO A 135 -7.53 -14.90 12.77
C PRO A 135 -9.00 -14.49 12.90
N GLN A 136 -9.52 -13.85 11.88
CA GLN A 136 -10.90 -13.38 11.80
C GLN A 136 -11.44 -13.64 10.41
N ARG A 137 -12.74 -13.38 10.23
CA ARG A 137 -13.33 -13.39 8.90
C ARG A 137 -12.73 -12.27 8.07
N HIS A 138 -12.10 -12.61 6.94
CA HIS A 138 -11.51 -11.62 6.05
C HIS A 138 -12.56 -10.62 5.55
N PRO A 139 -12.18 -9.34 5.39
CA PRO A 139 -13.08 -8.33 4.88
C PRO A 139 -13.40 -8.62 3.41
N THR A 140 -14.63 -8.34 3.00
CA THR A 140 -14.98 -8.25 1.58
C THR A 140 -14.45 -6.96 1.00
N LEU A 141 -14.01 -7.03 -0.26
CA LEU A 141 -13.50 -5.89 -1.03
C LEU A 141 -14.43 -5.56 -2.22
N ASP A 142 -15.71 -5.91 -2.11
CA ASP A 142 -16.71 -5.71 -3.18
C ASP A 142 -16.92 -4.23 -3.52
N ASP A 143 -17.06 -3.40 -2.49
CA ASP A 143 -17.35 -1.97 -2.62
C ASP A 143 -16.11 -1.09 -2.36
N THR A 144 -14.92 -1.70 -2.39
CA THR A 144 -13.67 -0.97 -2.13
C THR A 144 -13.27 -0.19 -3.38
N PRO A 145 -13.12 1.14 -3.31
CA PRO A 145 -12.72 1.95 -4.45
C PRO A 145 -11.29 1.62 -4.89
N PHE A 146 -11.00 1.79 -6.18
CA PHE A 146 -9.71 1.42 -6.77
C PHE A 146 -8.53 2.13 -6.09
N GLU A 147 -8.71 3.37 -5.66
CA GLU A 147 -7.72 4.19 -4.95
C GLU A 147 -7.33 3.62 -3.58
N VAL A 148 -8.17 2.76 -3.00
CA VAL A 148 -7.86 2.02 -1.76
C VAL A 148 -7.38 0.61 -2.09
N LEU A 149 -7.97 -0.01 -3.12
CA LEU A 149 -7.64 -1.37 -3.55
C LEU A 149 -6.21 -1.47 -4.09
N ALA A 150 -5.78 -0.55 -4.95
CA ALA A 150 -4.46 -0.61 -5.58
C ALA A 150 -3.32 -0.49 -4.56
N PRO A 151 -3.33 0.46 -3.61
CA PRO A 151 -2.34 0.49 -2.52
C PRO A 151 -2.40 -0.75 -1.62
N LEU A 152 -3.58 -1.32 -1.38
CA LEU A 152 -3.70 -2.58 -0.64
C LEU A 152 -3.08 -3.75 -1.39
N ALA A 153 -3.28 -3.84 -2.70
CA ALA A 153 -2.67 -4.87 -3.54
C ALA A 153 -1.14 -4.76 -3.51
N GLU A 154 -0.59 -3.56 -3.66
CA GLU A 154 0.86 -3.30 -3.55
C GLU A 154 1.40 -3.70 -2.18
N ALA A 155 0.71 -3.33 -1.09
CA ALA A 155 1.11 -3.70 0.26
C ALA A 155 1.01 -5.22 0.51
N ALA A 156 -0.01 -5.88 -0.04
CA ALA A 156 -0.20 -7.31 0.10
C ALA A 156 0.92 -8.11 -0.57
N GLU A 157 1.33 -7.70 -1.77
CA GLU A 157 2.52 -8.25 -2.44
C GLU A 157 3.79 -7.94 -1.63
N LYS A 158 3.95 -6.68 -1.20
CA LYS A 158 5.15 -6.22 -0.51
C LYS A 158 5.44 -7.01 0.77
N TYR A 159 4.38 -7.27 1.54
CA TYR A 159 4.47 -7.97 2.81
C TYR A 159 4.17 -9.47 2.71
N GLU A 160 3.92 -9.97 1.49
CA GLU A 160 3.58 -11.36 1.19
C GLU A 160 2.39 -11.87 2.03
N VAL A 161 1.32 -11.06 2.15
CA VAL A 161 0.07 -11.46 2.82
C VAL A 161 -0.80 -12.22 1.82
N PHE A 162 -0.52 -13.50 1.63
CA PHE A 162 -1.08 -14.33 0.56
C PHE A 162 -2.61 -14.32 0.47
N ALA A 163 -3.29 -14.27 1.62
CA ALA A 163 -4.75 -14.18 1.65
C ALA A 163 -5.27 -12.87 1.02
N ALA A 164 -4.58 -11.75 1.28
CA ALA A 164 -4.90 -10.45 0.70
C ALA A 164 -4.54 -10.40 -0.79
N ILE A 165 -3.38 -10.95 -1.19
CA ILE A 165 -2.93 -11.00 -2.59
C ILE A 165 -4.02 -11.61 -3.49
N ASN A 166 -4.52 -12.79 -3.11
CA ASN A 166 -5.49 -13.53 -3.93
C ASN A 166 -6.77 -12.72 -4.17
N ILE A 167 -7.35 -12.13 -3.12
CA ILE A 167 -8.58 -11.35 -3.28
C ILE A 167 -8.31 -10.02 -3.98
N CYS A 168 -7.18 -9.36 -3.70
CA CYS A 168 -6.81 -8.12 -4.38
C CYS A 168 -6.64 -8.35 -5.88
N LEU A 169 -5.95 -9.41 -6.30
CA LEU A 169 -5.78 -9.71 -7.72
C LEU A 169 -7.12 -9.92 -8.45
N VAL A 170 -8.05 -10.65 -7.83
CA VAL A 170 -9.41 -10.85 -8.39
C VAL A 170 -10.12 -9.50 -8.57
N ARG A 171 -10.03 -8.62 -7.58
CA ARG A 171 -10.68 -7.29 -7.63
C ARG A 171 -9.99 -6.34 -8.59
N MET A 172 -8.68 -6.37 -8.65
CA MET A 172 -7.89 -5.59 -9.61
C MET A 172 -8.30 -5.97 -11.03
N LYS A 173 -8.37 -7.27 -11.36
CA LYS A 173 -8.83 -7.75 -12.67
C LYS A 173 -10.26 -7.32 -13.00
N ALA A 174 -11.16 -7.29 -12.01
CA ALA A 174 -12.52 -6.81 -12.21
C ALA A 174 -12.59 -5.31 -12.57
N ASN A 175 -11.55 -4.53 -12.27
CA ASN A 175 -11.43 -3.11 -12.59
C ASN A 175 -10.56 -2.85 -13.84
N LEU A 176 -10.19 -3.89 -14.60
CA LEU A 176 -9.28 -3.76 -15.73
C LEU A 176 -9.78 -2.77 -16.80
N ALA A 177 -11.07 -2.77 -17.08
CA ALA A 177 -11.67 -1.90 -18.09
C ALA A 177 -11.54 -0.41 -17.74
N ASP A 178 -11.64 -0.08 -16.46
CA ASP A 178 -11.61 1.30 -15.98
C ASP A 178 -10.16 1.77 -15.67
N HIS A 179 -9.27 0.84 -15.31
CA HIS A 179 -7.90 1.11 -14.87
C HIS A 179 -6.84 0.26 -15.60
N PRO A 180 -6.81 0.22 -16.95
CA PRO A 180 -5.94 -0.70 -17.70
C PRO A 180 -4.45 -0.39 -17.50
N VAL A 181 -4.06 0.89 -17.44
CA VAL A 181 -2.66 1.29 -17.25
C VAL A 181 -2.15 0.89 -15.87
N ASP A 182 -2.93 1.17 -14.83
CA ASP A 182 -2.56 0.86 -13.44
C ASP A 182 -2.38 -0.66 -13.26
N LEU A 183 -3.27 -1.46 -13.84
CA LEU A 183 -3.15 -2.91 -13.82
C LEU A 183 -1.97 -3.43 -14.62
N MET A 184 -1.67 -2.84 -15.78
CA MET A 184 -0.51 -3.22 -16.57
C MET A 184 0.79 -2.95 -15.80
N ASN A 185 0.87 -1.80 -15.14
CA ASN A 185 1.98 -1.41 -14.30
C ASN A 185 2.12 -2.33 -13.08
N PHE A 186 1.01 -2.63 -12.40
CA PHE A 186 0.98 -3.60 -11.28
C PHE A 186 1.45 -4.99 -11.75
N ALA A 187 0.94 -5.46 -12.88
CA ALA A 187 1.34 -6.74 -13.47
C ALA A 187 2.83 -6.80 -13.78
N SER A 188 3.42 -5.70 -14.26
CA SER A 188 4.86 -5.63 -14.52
C SER A 188 5.73 -5.71 -13.29
N ARG A 189 5.27 -5.15 -12.16
CA ARG A 189 6.01 -5.20 -10.90
C ARG A 189 5.98 -6.59 -10.26
N HIS A 190 4.86 -7.28 -10.38
CA HIS A 190 4.59 -8.53 -9.62
C HIS A 190 4.54 -9.79 -10.48
N GLY A 191 4.68 -9.68 -11.81
CA GLY A 191 4.80 -10.82 -12.73
C GLY A 191 3.46 -11.43 -13.18
N TYR A 192 2.38 -10.66 -13.18
CA TYR A 192 1.04 -11.10 -13.63
C TYR A 192 0.85 -10.97 -15.14
N ASN A 193 1.66 -11.72 -15.90
CA ASN A 193 1.77 -11.58 -17.34
C ASN A 193 0.48 -11.91 -18.09
N GLU A 194 -0.43 -12.67 -17.48
CA GLU A 194 -1.74 -12.98 -18.04
C GLU A 194 -2.64 -11.74 -18.19
N ILE A 195 -2.33 -10.63 -17.50
CA ILE A 195 -3.09 -9.37 -17.58
C ILE A 195 -2.79 -8.64 -18.89
N TYR A 196 -1.60 -8.78 -19.47
CA TYR A 196 -1.21 -8.03 -20.66
C TYR A 196 -2.12 -8.22 -21.89
N PRO A 197 -2.42 -9.45 -22.35
CA PRO A 197 -3.28 -9.63 -23.53
C PRO A 197 -4.69 -9.06 -23.34
N GLU A 198 -5.20 -9.00 -22.11
CA GLU A 198 -6.49 -8.41 -21.79
C GLU A 198 -6.42 -6.87 -21.69
N ALA A 199 -5.32 -6.33 -21.18
CA ALA A 199 -5.11 -4.89 -20.99
C ALA A 199 -4.73 -4.15 -22.28
N THR A 200 -3.90 -4.76 -23.13
CA THR A 200 -3.40 -4.14 -24.37
C THR A 200 -4.49 -3.51 -25.24
N PRO A 201 -5.59 -4.22 -25.61
CA PRO A 201 -6.60 -3.64 -26.51
C PRO A 201 -7.27 -2.38 -25.94
N LEU A 202 -7.34 -2.24 -24.62
CA LEU A 202 -7.91 -1.07 -23.94
C LEU A 202 -7.02 0.17 -24.03
N LEU A 203 -5.73 -0.02 -24.30
CA LEU A 203 -4.73 1.05 -24.38
C LEU A 203 -4.46 1.49 -25.82
N LEU A 204 -4.90 0.73 -26.83
CA LEU A 204 -4.69 1.05 -28.24
C LEU A 204 -5.41 2.32 -28.70
N ASP A 205 -6.51 2.67 -28.04
CA ASP A 205 -7.28 3.89 -28.34
C ASP A 205 -6.64 5.15 -27.73
N ILE A 206 -5.58 4.99 -26.93
CA ILE A 206 -4.86 6.09 -26.29
C ILE A 206 -3.64 6.46 -27.14
N PRO A 207 -3.39 7.76 -27.40
CA PRO A 207 -2.20 8.21 -28.13
C PRO A 207 -0.89 7.67 -27.53
N LEU A 208 0.04 7.24 -28.39
CA LEU A 208 1.28 6.57 -27.98
C LEU A 208 2.11 7.39 -26.98
N ASP A 209 2.21 8.70 -27.19
CA ASP A 209 2.91 9.62 -26.28
C ASP A 209 2.32 9.58 -24.87
N LYS A 210 0.99 9.52 -24.78
CA LYS A 210 0.29 9.41 -23.49
C LYS A 210 0.47 8.06 -22.86
N VAL A 211 0.39 6.97 -23.62
CA VAL A 211 0.58 5.63 -23.05
C VAL A 211 1.99 5.48 -22.49
N VAL A 212 3.00 5.91 -23.25
CA VAL A 212 4.41 5.84 -22.82
C VAL A 212 4.68 6.64 -21.55
N ASP A 213 4.04 7.81 -21.40
CA ASP A 213 4.17 8.64 -20.18
C ASP A 213 3.57 7.98 -18.93
N MET A 214 2.58 7.09 -19.10
CA MET A 214 1.88 6.45 -17.98
C MET A 214 2.41 5.04 -17.66
N LEU A 215 3.02 4.36 -18.63
CA LEU A 215 3.57 3.02 -18.44
C LEU A 215 4.84 3.03 -17.58
N SER A 216 5.06 1.93 -16.86
CA SER A 216 6.31 1.67 -16.17
C SER A 216 7.44 1.59 -17.19
N THR A 217 8.64 2.05 -16.81
CA THR A 217 9.81 2.09 -17.70
C THR A 217 10.17 0.73 -18.30
N GLN A 218 9.80 -0.35 -17.63
CA GLN A 218 10.02 -1.73 -18.09
C GLN A 218 9.07 -2.13 -19.23
N LEU A 219 7.91 -1.48 -19.34
CA LEU A 219 6.90 -1.76 -20.37
C LEU A 219 7.04 -0.87 -21.61
N VAL A 220 7.71 0.28 -21.50
CA VAL A 220 7.82 1.26 -22.62
C VAL A 220 8.44 0.64 -23.88
N VAL A 221 9.61 0.01 -23.77
CA VAL A 221 10.29 -0.58 -24.93
C VAL A 221 9.48 -1.73 -25.55
N PRO A 222 8.98 -2.72 -24.78
CA PRO A 222 8.06 -3.72 -25.30
C PRO A 222 6.81 -3.14 -25.97
N TRP A 223 6.21 -2.10 -25.37
CA TRP A 223 5.01 -1.45 -25.89
C TRP A 223 5.24 -0.82 -27.25
N VAL A 224 6.25 0.05 -27.37
CA VAL A 224 6.60 0.74 -28.64
C VAL A 224 6.96 -0.25 -29.73
N SER A 225 7.75 -1.28 -29.43
CA SER A 225 8.21 -2.26 -30.43
C SER A 225 7.07 -3.05 -31.09
N GLN A 226 5.91 -3.16 -30.44
CA GLN A 226 4.77 -3.94 -30.91
C GLN A 226 3.64 -3.09 -31.51
N HIS A 227 3.61 -1.78 -31.26
CA HIS A 227 2.46 -0.93 -31.60
C HIS A 227 2.84 0.38 -32.31
N ASP A 228 4.13 0.60 -32.60
CA ASP A 228 4.60 1.68 -33.48
C ASP A 228 4.62 1.16 -34.93
N ILE A 229 3.53 1.41 -35.68
CA ILE A 229 3.41 1.15 -37.14
C ILE A 229 2.82 2.38 -37.83
#